data_AF-A0A7Y1ZHP1-F1
#
_entry.id   AF-A0A7Y1ZHP1-F1
#
_cell.length_a   1.000
_cell.length_b   1.000
_cell.length_c   1.000
_cell.angle_alpha   90.00
_cell.angle_beta   90.00
_cell.angle_gamma   90.00
#
_symmetry.space_group_name_H-M   'P 1'
#
loop_
_entity.id
_entity.type
_entity.pdbx_description
1 polymer ?
#
loop_
_entity_poly.entity_id
_entity_poly.type
_entity_poly.pdbx_seq_one_letter_code
_entity_poly.pdbx_strand_id
1 'polypeptide(L)'
;MRSMCLAAVLACAALPALGEGWPVTGGDPGGTKYSPLADIRAENLHKLEVVWEYRTGDSSTLKENVPDTSFIATPVLHNNTLFFCSGLSRAFGLDAETGEE
;
A
#
# COMPACT_ATOMS: atom_id res chain seq x y z
N MET A 1 -20.15 26.11 47.35
CA MET A 1 -18.86 25.46 47.01
C MET A 1 -19.04 24.75 45.68
N ARG A 2 -18.19 25.07 44.70
CA ARG A 2 -18.39 24.77 43.28
C ARG A 2 -18.19 23.28 43.00
N SER A 3 -19.21 22.64 42.44
CA SER A 3 -19.17 21.26 41.94
C SER A 3 -18.30 21.23 40.69
N MET A 4 -17.24 20.44 40.70
CA MET A 4 -16.26 20.33 39.62
C MET A 4 -16.59 19.07 38.83
N CYS A 5 -17.24 19.23 37.67
CA CYS A 5 -17.49 18.12 36.74
C CYS A 5 -16.16 17.73 36.08
N LEU A 6 -15.71 16.50 36.34
CA LEU A 6 -14.61 15.88 35.62
C LEU A 6 -15.13 15.39 34.27
N ALA A 7 -14.83 16.10 33.19
CA ALA A 7 -15.13 15.63 31.84
C ALA A 7 -14.15 14.50 31.50
N ALA A 8 -14.68 13.29 31.32
CA ALA A 8 -13.92 12.18 30.76
C ALA A 8 -13.63 12.50 29.29
N VAL A 9 -12.35 12.79 28.98
CA VAL A 9 -11.88 12.88 27.60
C VAL A 9 -11.85 11.45 27.06
N LEU A 10 -12.88 11.07 26.31
CA LEU A 10 -12.87 9.86 25.51
C LEU A 10 -11.93 10.12 24.33
N ALA A 11 -10.67 9.72 24.45
CA ALA A 11 -9.75 9.67 23.33
C ALA A 11 -10.26 8.57 22.38
N CYS A 12 -11.06 8.97 21.38
CA CYS A 12 -11.36 8.13 20.24
C CYS A 12 -10.07 7.99 19.44
N ALA A 13 -9.29 6.94 19.71
CA ALA A 13 -8.27 6.52 18.76
C ALA A 13 -9.04 6.15 17.48
N ALA A 14 -8.90 6.98 16.45
CA ALA A 14 -9.43 6.65 15.14
C ALA A 14 -8.77 5.35 14.72
N LEU A 15 -9.54 4.26 14.74
CA LEU A 15 -9.16 3.05 14.02
C LEU A 15 -8.93 3.50 12.57
N PRO A 16 -7.82 3.12 11.91
CA PRO A 16 -7.66 3.38 10.49
C PRO A 16 -8.92 2.87 9.81
N ALA A 17 -9.63 3.74 9.11
CA ALA A 17 -10.85 3.35 8.45
C ALA A 17 -10.50 2.18 7.52
N LEU A 18 -11.12 1.03 7.77
CA LEU A 18 -11.07 -0.13 6.88
C LEU A 18 -11.50 0.38 5.50
N GLY A 19 -10.55 0.59 4.59
CA GLY A 19 -10.83 1.09 3.23
C GLY A 19 -10.03 2.31 2.74
N GLU A 20 -9.17 2.95 3.54
CA GLU A 20 -8.34 4.08 3.04
C GLU A 20 -7.12 3.66 2.19
N GLY A 21 -6.93 2.36 1.95
CA GLY A 21 -5.83 1.83 1.15
C GLY A 21 -4.49 1.85 1.90
N TRP A 22 -3.41 2.18 1.19
CA TRP A 22 -2.04 2.26 1.69
C TRP A 22 -1.42 3.59 1.24
N PRO A 23 -1.72 4.70 1.93
CA PRO A 23 -1.53 6.04 1.38
C PRO A 23 -0.07 6.50 1.32
N VAL A 24 0.83 5.87 2.09
CA VAL A 24 2.26 6.20 2.14
C VAL A 24 3.08 4.92 2.14
N THR A 25 4.32 4.96 1.65
CA THR A 25 5.20 3.77 1.53
C THR A 25 5.47 3.05 2.86
N GLY A 26 5.29 3.73 3.99
CA GLY A 26 5.42 3.19 5.34
C GLY A 26 4.14 2.60 5.95
N GLY A 27 2.99 2.71 5.28
CA GLY A 27 1.67 2.37 5.82
C GLY A 27 1.08 3.47 6.73
N ASP A 28 1.91 4.06 7.58
CA ASP A 28 1.54 5.15 8.50
C ASP A 28 2.72 6.15 8.67
N PRO A 29 2.51 7.32 9.32
CA PRO A 29 3.57 8.32 9.52
C PRO A 29 4.80 7.82 10.28
N GLY A 30 4.66 6.79 11.12
CA GLY A 30 5.75 6.13 11.83
C GLY A 30 6.47 5.05 11.02
N GLY A 31 5.97 4.71 9.83
CA GLY A 31 6.58 3.74 8.93
C GLY A 31 6.58 2.32 9.48
N THR A 32 5.55 1.93 10.24
CA THR A 32 5.48 0.63 10.92
C THR A 32 5.37 -0.55 9.96
N LYS A 33 4.88 -0.30 8.72
CA LYS A 33 4.55 -1.33 7.74
C LYS A 33 3.56 -2.36 8.28
N TYR A 34 2.69 -1.96 9.20
CA TYR A 34 1.66 -2.80 9.80
C TYR A 34 0.30 -2.58 9.14
N SER A 35 -0.41 -3.67 8.85
CA SER A 35 -1.81 -3.64 8.42
C SER A 35 -2.71 -4.23 9.51
N PRO A 36 -3.81 -3.55 9.89
CA PRO A 36 -4.78 -4.09 10.84
C PRO A 36 -5.78 -5.07 10.20
N LEU A 37 -5.72 -5.30 8.88
CA LEU A 37 -6.63 -6.20 8.17
C LEU A 37 -6.42 -7.66 8.63
N ALA A 38 -7.52 -8.41 8.72
CA ALA A 38 -7.53 -9.77 9.23
C ALA A 38 -8.19 -10.79 8.27
N ASP A 39 -8.57 -10.36 7.07
CA ASP A 39 -9.15 -11.22 6.03
C ASP A 39 -8.20 -12.35 5.62
N ILE A 40 -6.90 -12.06 5.62
CA ILE A 40 -5.81 -13.02 5.38
C ILE A 40 -5.14 -13.36 6.72
N ARG A 41 -5.05 -14.65 7.03
CA ARG A 41 -4.52 -15.18 8.29
C ARG A 41 -3.89 -16.55 8.10
N ALA A 42 -3.16 -17.02 9.10
CA ALA A 42 -2.41 -18.28 9.03
C ALA A 42 -3.29 -19.48 8.63
N GLU A 43 -4.55 -19.51 9.06
CA GLU A 43 -5.47 -20.61 8.80
C GLU A 43 -5.99 -20.63 7.36
N ASN A 44 -5.95 -19.51 6.61
CA ASN A 44 -6.48 -19.43 5.25
C ASN A 44 -5.45 -19.04 4.18
N LEU A 45 -4.18 -18.86 4.55
CA LEU A 45 -3.10 -18.49 3.63
C LEU A 45 -2.99 -19.41 2.41
N HIS A 46 -3.30 -20.69 2.59
CA HIS A 46 -3.29 -21.72 1.55
C HIS A 46 -4.36 -21.54 0.46
N LYS A 47 -5.28 -20.58 0.62
CA LYS A 47 -6.36 -20.29 -0.34
C LYS A 47 -6.04 -19.11 -1.26
N LEU A 48 -4.93 -18.42 -1.05
CA LEU A 48 -4.56 -17.28 -1.88
C LEU A 48 -4.18 -17.73 -3.28
N GLU A 49 -4.65 -16.98 -4.27
CA GLU A 49 -4.33 -17.16 -5.68
C GLU A 49 -3.89 -15.82 -6.29
N VAL A 50 -3.15 -15.90 -7.38
CA VAL A 50 -2.78 -14.72 -8.17
C VAL A 50 -4.00 -14.28 -8.97
N VAL A 51 -4.44 -13.04 -8.76
CA VAL A 51 -5.61 -12.47 -9.45
C VAL A 51 -5.24 -11.72 -10.74
N TRP A 52 -4.04 -11.13 -10.81
CA TRP A 52 -3.48 -10.52 -12.02
C TRP A 52 -1.95 -10.38 -11.92
N GLU A 53 -1.30 -10.21 -13.07
CA GLU A 53 0.11 -9.83 -13.20
C GLU A 53 0.24 -8.64 -14.15
N TYR A 54 1.06 -7.65 -13.79
CA TYR A 54 1.41 -6.53 -14.66
C TYR A 54 2.88 -6.59 -15.08
N ARG A 55 3.15 -6.38 -16.38
CA ARG A 55 4.51 -6.35 -16.93
C ARG A 55 4.86 -4.89 -17.26
N THR A 56 5.75 -4.28 -16.47
CA THR A 56 6.23 -2.91 -16.71
C THR A 56 6.90 -2.74 -18.07
N GLY A 57 7.40 -3.84 -18.65
CA GLY A 57 8.20 -3.84 -19.87
C GLY A 57 9.65 -3.38 -19.64
N ASP A 58 10.07 -3.11 -18.41
CA ASP A 58 11.45 -2.71 -18.13
C ASP A 58 12.42 -3.85 -18.48
N SER A 59 13.39 -3.53 -19.33
CA SER A 59 14.47 -4.43 -19.73
C SER A 59 15.75 -3.60 -19.91
N SER A 60 16.90 -4.14 -19.50
CA SER A 60 18.20 -3.51 -19.74
C SER A 60 18.53 -3.35 -21.22
N THR A 61 17.80 -4.00 -22.12
CA THR A 61 17.92 -3.81 -23.57
C THR A 61 17.22 -2.56 -24.10
N LEU A 62 16.32 -1.93 -23.33
CA LEU A 62 15.55 -0.77 -23.79
C LEU A 62 16.37 0.52 -23.84
N LYS A 63 17.56 0.56 -23.23
CA LYS A 63 18.47 1.70 -23.28
C LYS A 63 19.92 1.22 -23.35
N GLU A 64 20.64 1.64 -24.39
CA GLU A 64 22.08 1.43 -24.47
C GLU A 64 22.78 2.07 -23.26
N ASN A 65 23.73 1.34 -22.66
CA ASN A 65 24.54 1.78 -21.52
C ASN A 65 23.77 2.02 -20.21
N VAL A 66 22.60 1.41 -20.01
CA VAL A 66 21.93 1.40 -18.71
C VAL A 66 22.34 0.17 -17.91
N PRO A 67 22.88 0.33 -16.68
CA PRO A 67 23.14 -0.80 -15.79
C PRO A 67 21.88 -1.60 -15.51
N ASP A 68 22.03 -2.89 -15.19
CA ASP A 68 20.91 -3.70 -14.73
C ASP A 68 20.21 -3.02 -13.54
N THR A 69 18.88 -2.92 -13.62
CA THR A 69 18.06 -2.27 -12.60
C THR A 69 17.26 -3.29 -11.80
N SER A 70 17.13 -3.06 -10.49
CA SER A 70 16.25 -3.86 -9.63
C SER A 70 14.90 -3.18 -9.44
N PHE A 71 13.85 -3.98 -9.23
CA PHE A 71 12.54 -3.49 -8.81
C PHE A 71 12.47 -3.48 -7.28
N ILE A 72 12.49 -2.27 -6.68
CA ILE A 72 12.53 -2.07 -5.22
C ILE A 72 11.37 -1.19 -4.72
N ALA A 73 10.30 -1.07 -5.51
CA ALA A 73 9.18 -0.21 -5.17
C ALA A 73 8.37 -0.78 -3.99
N THR A 74 7.84 0.12 -3.16
CA THR A 74 6.72 -0.17 -2.26
C THR A 74 5.52 0.61 -2.80
N PRO A 75 4.57 -0.06 -3.48
CA PRO A 75 3.42 0.63 -4.04
C PRO A 75 2.58 1.35 -2.98
N VAL A 76 1.90 2.41 -3.39
CA VAL A 76 0.85 3.07 -2.60
C VAL A 76 -0.50 2.83 -3.24
N LEU A 77 -1.52 2.60 -2.42
CA LEU A 77 -2.89 2.38 -2.86
C LEU A 77 -3.75 3.55 -2.41
N HIS A 78 -4.36 4.24 -3.37
CA HIS A 78 -5.25 5.36 -3.09
C HIS A 78 -6.38 5.41 -4.12
N ASN A 79 -7.63 5.56 -3.68
CA ASN A 79 -8.82 5.61 -4.54
C ASN A 79 -8.89 4.48 -5.60
N ASN A 80 -8.66 3.24 -5.18
CA ASN A 80 -8.63 2.05 -6.04
C ASN A 80 -7.50 2.03 -7.10
N THR A 81 -6.53 2.94 -7.03
CA THR A 81 -5.38 2.96 -7.93
C THR A 81 -4.10 2.61 -7.19
N LEU A 82 -3.36 1.64 -7.72
CA LEU A 82 -2.06 1.21 -7.23
C LEU A 82 -0.95 1.96 -7.98
N PHE A 83 -0.23 2.82 -7.28
CA PHE A 83 0.86 3.61 -7.85
C PHE A 83 2.23 3.07 -7.46
N PHE A 84 3.15 3.01 -8.42
CA PHE A 84 4.55 2.62 -8.18
C PHE A 84 5.49 3.12 -9.27
N CYS A 85 6.80 3.07 -9.00
CA CYS A 85 7.84 3.34 -9.98
C CYS A 85 8.63 2.08 -10.31
N SER A 86 9.03 1.92 -11.57
CA SER A 86 9.90 0.81 -11.97
C SER A 86 11.39 1.15 -11.81
N GLY A 87 12.26 0.15 -12.07
CA GLY A 87 13.71 0.30 -11.99
C GLY A 87 14.28 1.35 -12.94
N LEU A 88 13.62 1.59 -14.08
CA LEU A 88 13.97 2.63 -15.05
C LEU A 88 13.33 4.01 -14.77
N SER A 89 12.84 4.24 -13.56
CA SER A 89 12.21 5.51 -13.14
C SER A 89 10.95 5.88 -13.95
N ARG A 90 10.19 4.87 -14.41
CA ARG A 90 8.85 5.08 -15.00
C ARG A 90 7.81 4.96 -13.90
N ALA A 91 6.83 5.85 -13.90
CA ALA A 91 5.70 5.81 -12.97
C ALA A 91 4.50 5.12 -13.63
N PHE A 92 3.77 4.33 -12.84
CA PHE A 92 2.59 3.60 -13.26
C PHE A 92 1.47 3.83 -12.24
N GLY A 93 0.23 3.82 -12.71
CA GLY A 93 -0.98 3.72 -11.90
C GLY A 93 -1.82 2.61 -12.50
N LEU A 94 -2.23 1.63 -11.70
CA LEU A 94 -3.06 0.52 -12.15
C LEU A 94 -4.37 0.49 -11.37
N ASP A 95 -5.47 0.10 -12.00
CA ASP A 95 -6.67 -0.31 -11.27
C ASP A 95 -6.33 -1.51 -10.36
N ALA A 96 -6.66 -1.39 -9.07
CA ALA A 96 -6.26 -2.38 -8.07
C ALA A 96 -6.98 -3.73 -8.22
N GLU A 97 -8.16 -3.74 -8.82
CA GLU A 97 -8.98 -4.95 -9.00
C GLU A 97 -8.59 -5.68 -10.29
N THR A 98 -8.37 -4.96 -11.39
CA THR A 98 -8.14 -5.56 -12.70
C THR A 98 -6.67 -5.65 -13.11
N GLY A 99 -5.81 -4.79 -12.58
CA GLY A 99 -4.42 -4.65 -13.00
C GLY A 99 -4.22 -3.91 -14.33
N GLU A 100 -5.27 -3.29 -14.87
CA GLU A 100 -5.18 -2.42 -16.06
C GLU A 100 -4.54 -1.07 -15.70
N GLU A 101 -3.69 -0.54 -16.60
CA GLU A 101 -3.05 0.79 -16.47
C GLU A 101 -4.00 1.93 -16.88
#